data_AF-A0A925SYG4-F1
#
_entry.id   AF-A0A925SYG4-F1
#
_cell.length_a   1.000
_cell.length_b   1.000
_cell.length_c   1.000
_cell.angle_alpha   90.00
_cell.angle_beta   90.00
_cell.angle_gamma   90.00
#
_symmetry.space_group_name_H-M   'P 1'
#
loop_
_entity.id
_entity.type
_entity.pdbx_description
1 polymer ?
#
loop_
_entity_poly.entity_id
_entity_poly.type
_entity_poly.pdbx_seq_one_letter_code
_entity_poly.pdbx_strand_id
1 'polypeptide(L)'
;MANGSDTQSRLERAIHAANLESVLSILRELDPPARAKLRKFVLRLGKITKDSGDLDKRAVATWGKPATPGQHEAALAAVTVCGNAEDVARVFRWSPFTLLNVVREFRPQSTHGLGDALMQVSPHHLSVVQQLVVEGLIERPTADAYVLAVIGMRTAKTGDSLALGAGDWLERDPGFAQVILRVLEIEGIDALNLAASDRWRVSFKQQPFSEYLRELIERGVYSREIVLEKVLTALASGWTPFRAQWFSAFHDSLRFSVAEMAPRAPRYLALITSNSPATVSFALDSLRAIDEARPFDAGVLLDGVTPALTSRARTHVEGALRLVDLAVARDPALEAEAGARIAAALSHESADVQGQVLKRLAVWPLSEETRASIARSATTIAAIHRDAVARLADPASPAPAPVRPAPAPRAASEP
;
A
#
# COMPACT_ATOMS: atom_id res chain seq x y z
N MET A 1 43.88 33.35 8.98
CA MET A 1 42.98 32.96 7.87
C MET A 1 43.84 32.23 6.84
N ALA A 2 43.73 30.91 6.73
CA ALA A 2 44.44 30.16 5.70
C ALA A 2 44.01 30.67 4.30
N ASN A 3 44.96 30.84 3.39
CA ASN A 3 44.67 31.27 2.03
C ASN A 3 43.85 30.17 1.32
N GLY A 4 42.62 30.47 0.90
CA GLY A 4 41.69 29.47 0.37
C GLY A 4 42.24 28.69 -0.84
N SER A 5 43.16 29.28 -1.60
CA SER A 5 43.85 28.60 -2.71
C SER A 5 44.80 27.49 -2.22
N ASP A 6 45.49 27.68 -1.09
CA ASP A 6 46.42 26.68 -0.55
C ASP A 6 45.66 25.46 -0.01
N THR A 7 44.58 25.68 0.73
CA THR A 7 43.71 24.62 1.23
C THR A 7 43.13 23.77 0.11
N GLN A 8 42.66 24.40 -0.98
CA GLN A 8 42.16 23.70 -2.16
C GLN A 8 43.24 22.80 -2.78
N SER A 9 44.44 23.33 -3.00
CA SER A 9 45.55 22.55 -3.55
C SER A 9 45.99 21.40 -2.64
N ARG A 10 46.03 21.60 -1.32
CA ARG A 10 46.31 20.52 -0.34
C ARG A 10 45.25 19.41 -0.43
N LEU A 11 43.98 19.78 -0.50
CA LEU A 11 42.86 18.83 -0.56
C LEU A 11 42.86 18.02 -1.87
N GLU A 12 43.08 18.67 -3.01
CA GLU A 12 43.19 17.99 -4.31
C GLU A 12 44.35 16.99 -4.35
N ARG A 13 45.53 17.36 -3.84
CA ARG A 13 46.68 16.45 -3.74
C ARG A 13 46.37 15.24 -2.85
N ALA A 14 45.72 15.45 -1.71
CA ALA A 14 45.35 14.37 -0.80
C ALA A 14 44.34 13.39 -1.44
N ILE A 15 43.33 13.92 -2.14
CA ILE A 15 42.35 13.10 -2.89
C ILE A 15 43.04 12.34 -4.03
N HIS A 16 43.91 12.99 -4.80
CA HIS A 16 44.65 12.34 -5.89
C HIS A 16 45.59 11.23 -5.39
N ALA A 17 46.17 11.40 -4.21
CA ALA A 17 46.98 10.39 -3.54
C ALA A 17 46.16 9.25 -2.89
N ALA A 18 44.82 9.29 -2.96
CA ALA A 18 43.93 8.37 -2.23
C ALA A 18 44.19 8.34 -0.71
N ASN A 19 44.63 9.46 -0.13
CA ASN A 19 44.99 9.55 1.28
C ASN A 19 43.83 10.15 2.10
N LEU A 20 42.92 9.28 2.54
CA LEU A 20 41.73 9.67 3.31
C LEU A 20 42.10 10.43 4.59
N GLU A 21 43.08 9.96 5.36
CA GLU A 21 43.48 10.60 6.62
C GLU A 21 44.01 12.02 6.42
N SER A 22 44.77 12.26 5.34
CA SER A 22 45.22 13.61 4.99
C SER A 22 44.03 14.53 4.64
N VAL A 23 43.02 14.01 3.94
CA VAL A 23 41.77 14.76 3.69
C VAL A 23 41.08 15.12 5.00
N LEU A 24 40.88 14.16 5.90
CA LEU A 24 40.22 14.41 7.19
C LEU A 24 41.00 15.40 8.05
N SER A 25 42.33 15.25 8.11
CA SER A 25 43.23 16.16 8.83
C SER A 25 43.10 17.61 8.33
N ILE A 26 43.14 17.84 7.01
CA ILE A 26 42.91 19.17 6.42
C ILE A 26 41.53 19.72 6.82
N LEU A 27 40.49 18.89 6.82
CA LEU A 27 39.14 19.32 7.15
C LEU A 27 38.97 19.64 8.65
N ARG A 28 39.70 18.95 9.54
CA ARG A 28 39.74 19.24 10.99
C ARG A 28 40.30 20.64 11.28
N GLU A 29 41.28 21.11 10.50
CA GLU A 29 41.87 22.44 10.62
C GLU A 29 40.88 23.59 10.29
N LEU A 30 39.77 23.28 9.61
CA LEU A 30 38.81 24.28 9.13
C LEU A 30 37.57 24.35 10.02
N ASP A 31 37.06 25.57 10.23
CA ASP A 31 35.76 25.79 10.86
C ASP A 31 34.59 25.53 9.87
N PRO A 32 33.34 25.40 10.34
CA PRO A 32 32.20 25.13 9.46
C PRO A 32 32.02 26.16 8.32
N PRO A 33 32.15 27.49 8.54
CA PRO A 33 32.09 28.47 7.46
C PRO A 33 33.18 28.30 6.39
N ALA A 34 34.41 27.96 6.78
CA ALA A 34 35.50 27.69 5.84
C ALA A 34 35.25 26.42 5.02
N ARG A 35 34.74 25.35 5.65
CA ARG A 35 34.33 24.12 4.94
C ARG A 35 33.23 24.41 3.91
N ALA A 36 32.22 25.19 4.25
CA ALA A 36 31.14 25.57 3.34
C ALA A 36 31.65 26.32 2.09
N LYS A 37 32.69 27.16 2.23
CA LYS A 37 33.33 27.85 1.10
C LYS A 37 34.03 26.88 0.12
N LEU A 38 34.40 25.67 0.56
CA LEU A 38 35.00 24.64 -0.30
C LEU A 38 33.97 23.84 -1.11
N ARG A 39 32.66 23.97 -0.84
CA ARG A 39 31.60 23.17 -1.47
C ARG A 39 31.75 23.05 -2.99
N LYS A 40 31.76 24.17 -3.72
CA LYS A 40 31.85 24.16 -5.20
C LYS A 40 33.10 23.43 -5.71
N PHE A 41 34.22 23.58 -4.99
CA PHE A 41 35.48 22.95 -5.34
C PHE A 41 35.44 21.43 -5.13
N VAL A 42 34.96 20.97 -3.97
CA VAL A 42 34.89 19.52 -3.69
C VAL A 42 33.88 18.81 -4.58
N LEU A 43 32.77 19.47 -4.98
CA LEU A 43 31.82 18.91 -5.93
C LEU A 43 32.41 18.74 -7.32
N ARG A 44 33.20 19.72 -7.78
CA ARG A 44 33.94 19.62 -9.03
C ARG A 44 34.91 18.44 -8.99
N LEU A 45 35.69 18.30 -7.91
CA LEU A 45 36.61 17.17 -7.75
C LEU A 45 35.86 15.84 -7.72
N GLY A 46 34.82 15.71 -6.90
CA GLY A 46 34.00 14.50 -6.82
C GLY A 46 33.41 14.09 -8.18
N LYS A 47 32.95 15.06 -8.97
CA LYS A 47 32.48 14.82 -10.35
C LYS A 47 33.59 14.32 -11.28
N ILE A 48 34.76 14.96 -11.27
CA ILE A 48 35.88 14.54 -12.13
C ILE A 48 36.37 13.14 -11.72
N THR A 49 36.50 12.86 -10.42
CA THR A 49 36.88 11.55 -9.91
C THR A 49 35.86 10.50 -10.35
N LYS A 50 34.55 10.78 -10.24
CA LYS A 50 33.48 9.92 -10.77
C LYS A 50 33.67 9.63 -12.26
N ASP A 51 33.60 10.67 -13.09
CA ASP A 51 33.55 10.53 -14.54
C ASP A 51 34.83 9.83 -15.05
N SER A 52 35.98 10.07 -14.40
CA SER A 52 37.24 9.38 -14.69
C SER A 52 37.19 7.88 -14.35
N GLY A 53 36.60 7.51 -13.22
CA GLY A 53 36.43 6.10 -12.81
C GLY A 53 35.47 5.32 -13.72
N ASP A 54 34.53 6.01 -14.37
CA ASP A 54 33.62 5.45 -15.38
C ASP A 54 34.24 5.45 -16.79
N LEU A 55 35.54 5.73 -16.88
CA LEU A 55 36.35 5.73 -18.11
C LEU A 55 35.91 6.78 -19.15
N ASP A 56 35.28 7.89 -18.71
CA ASP A 56 35.05 9.02 -19.59
C ASP A 56 36.40 9.62 -20.03
N LYS A 57 36.63 9.68 -21.33
CA LYS A 57 37.94 10.06 -21.90
C LYS A 57 38.39 11.46 -21.49
N ARG A 58 37.46 12.42 -21.37
CA ARG A 58 37.78 13.81 -21.01
C ARG A 58 38.11 13.91 -19.52
N ALA A 59 37.35 13.22 -18.68
CA ALA A 59 37.61 13.17 -17.25
C ALA A 59 38.90 12.43 -16.92
N VAL A 60 39.21 11.32 -17.59
CA VAL A 60 40.50 10.61 -17.45
C VAL A 60 41.66 11.51 -17.86
N ALA A 61 41.55 12.25 -18.97
CA ALA A 61 42.59 13.19 -19.39
C ALA A 61 42.78 14.33 -18.37
N THR A 62 41.69 14.80 -17.76
CA THR A 62 41.73 15.86 -16.74
C THR A 62 42.28 15.37 -15.40
N TRP A 63 41.91 14.15 -14.98
CA TRP A 63 42.36 13.51 -13.73
C TRP A 63 43.77 12.89 -13.84
N GLY A 64 44.21 12.63 -15.08
CA GLY A 64 45.48 12.03 -15.46
C GLY A 64 45.48 10.49 -15.52
N LYS A 65 44.50 9.82 -14.90
CA LYS A 65 44.34 8.36 -14.89
C LYS A 65 42.90 8.00 -14.51
N PRO A 66 42.41 6.78 -14.77
CA PRO A 66 41.17 6.28 -14.18
C PRO A 66 41.21 6.39 -12.65
N ALA A 67 40.13 6.88 -12.05
CA ALA A 67 40.09 7.06 -10.60
C ALA A 67 40.07 5.72 -9.85
N THR A 68 40.78 5.64 -8.73
CA THR A 68 40.80 4.43 -7.89
C THR A 68 39.70 4.49 -6.80
N PRO A 69 39.29 3.33 -6.24
CA PRO A 69 38.32 3.30 -5.14
C PRO A 69 38.68 4.23 -3.96
N GLY A 70 39.95 4.24 -3.53
CA GLY A 70 40.40 5.12 -2.44
C GLY A 70 40.33 6.61 -2.78
N GLN A 71 40.50 7.00 -4.06
CA GLN A 71 40.28 8.39 -4.48
C GLN A 71 38.78 8.77 -4.41
N HIS A 72 37.87 7.83 -4.74
CA HIS A 72 36.44 8.04 -4.57
C HIS A 72 36.06 8.18 -3.09
N GLU A 73 36.62 7.37 -2.20
CA GLU A 73 36.37 7.47 -0.76
C GLU A 73 36.86 8.80 -0.18
N ALA A 74 38.08 9.22 -0.55
CA ALA A 74 38.62 10.51 -0.14
C ALA A 74 37.77 11.70 -0.65
N ALA A 75 37.30 11.63 -1.90
CA ALA A 75 36.39 12.63 -2.46
C ALA A 75 35.02 12.63 -1.76
N LEU A 76 34.45 11.45 -1.47
CA LEU A 76 33.19 11.30 -0.72
C LEU A 76 33.30 11.92 0.67
N ALA A 77 34.40 11.70 1.38
CA ALA A 77 34.63 12.33 2.69
C ALA A 77 34.63 13.87 2.60
N ALA A 78 35.35 14.43 1.62
CA ALA A 78 35.38 15.88 1.39
C ALA A 78 34.00 16.45 1.01
N VAL A 79 33.25 15.77 0.15
CA VAL A 79 31.87 16.16 -0.22
C VAL A 79 30.94 16.07 0.99
N THR A 80 31.08 15.04 1.82
CA THR A 80 30.28 14.85 3.05
C THR A 80 30.49 16.01 4.02
N VAL A 81 31.73 16.40 4.28
CA VAL A 81 32.03 17.46 5.25
C VAL A 81 31.66 18.86 4.75
N CYS A 82 31.88 19.14 3.45
CA CYS A 82 31.76 20.49 2.90
C CYS A 82 30.44 20.74 2.14
N GLY A 83 29.73 19.70 1.73
CA GLY A 83 28.51 19.75 0.92
C GLY A 83 27.22 19.88 1.74
N ASN A 84 26.10 19.60 1.09
CA ASN A 84 24.79 19.41 1.70
C ASN A 84 24.26 17.97 1.46
N ALA A 85 23.06 17.64 1.95
CA ALA A 85 22.47 16.32 1.81
C ALA A 85 22.35 15.84 0.34
N GLU A 86 21.90 16.70 -0.57
CA GLU A 86 21.74 16.37 -2.00
C GLU A 86 23.08 16.11 -2.68
N ASP A 87 24.11 16.89 -2.33
CA ASP A 87 25.46 16.72 -2.84
C ASP A 87 26.00 15.33 -2.51
N VAL A 88 25.84 14.92 -1.24
CA VAL A 88 26.27 13.60 -0.76
C VAL A 88 25.45 12.52 -1.46
N ALA A 89 24.12 12.66 -1.47
CA ALA A 89 23.19 11.68 -2.07
C ALA A 89 23.51 11.34 -3.53
N ARG A 90 24.02 12.31 -4.30
CA ARG A 90 24.33 12.16 -5.74
C ARG A 90 25.73 11.63 -6.04
N VAL A 91 26.56 11.37 -5.02
CA VAL A 91 27.85 10.71 -5.23
C VAL A 91 27.58 9.30 -5.76
N PHE A 92 28.28 8.88 -6.81
CA PHE A 92 27.91 7.67 -7.57
C PHE A 92 28.60 6.39 -7.08
N ARG A 93 29.66 6.54 -6.26
CA ARG A 93 30.35 5.41 -5.62
C ARG A 93 30.36 5.61 -4.11
N TRP A 94 29.55 4.80 -3.45
CA TRP A 94 29.29 4.86 -2.01
C TRP A 94 30.20 3.90 -1.25
N SER A 95 30.73 4.39 -0.14
CA SER A 95 31.31 3.56 0.91
C SER A 95 30.54 3.85 2.20
N PRO A 96 29.59 2.97 2.61
CA PRO A 96 28.83 3.15 3.84
C PRO A 96 29.72 3.36 5.06
N PHE A 97 30.85 2.66 5.12
CA PHE A 97 31.85 2.78 6.19
C PHE A 97 32.45 4.20 6.25
N THR A 98 32.91 4.72 5.11
CA THR A 98 33.48 6.07 5.03
C THR A 98 32.46 7.12 5.42
N LEU A 99 31.22 7.02 4.92
CA LEU A 99 30.17 7.98 5.28
C LEU A 99 29.89 7.97 6.78
N LEU A 100 29.68 6.78 7.38
CA LEU A 100 29.41 6.64 8.81
C LEU A 100 30.51 7.28 9.65
N ASN A 101 31.78 6.98 9.36
CA ASN A 101 32.90 7.53 10.11
C ASN A 101 33.02 9.04 9.99
N VAL A 102 32.86 9.58 8.77
CA VAL A 102 32.92 11.02 8.54
C VAL A 102 31.76 11.74 9.23
N VAL A 103 30.55 11.20 9.17
CA VAL A 103 29.39 11.79 9.84
C VAL A 103 29.53 11.75 11.35
N ARG A 104 30.02 10.64 11.93
CA ARG A 104 30.31 10.51 13.36
C ARG A 104 31.28 11.58 13.84
N GLU A 105 32.35 11.80 13.09
CA GLU A 105 33.43 12.70 13.48
C GLU A 105 33.03 14.17 13.29
N PHE A 106 32.50 14.53 12.12
CA PHE A 106 32.33 15.94 11.75
C PHE A 106 30.93 16.50 12.04
N ARG A 107 29.91 15.64 12.17
CA ARG A 107 28.47 16.02 12.19
C ARG A 107 28.15 17.18 11.25
N PRO A 108 28.49 17.06 9.95
CA PRO A 108 28.45 18.16 9.01
C PRO A 108 27.01 18.58 8.70
N GLN A 109 26.82 19.79 8.17
CA GLN A 109 25.49 20.28 7.75
C GLN A 109 24.78 19.36 6.73
N SER A 110 25.54 18.51 6.03
CA SER A 110 25.01 17.57 5.05
C SER A 110 24.17 16.47 5.68
N THR A 111 24.17 16.28 7.01
CA THR A 111 23.31 15.33 7.73
C THR A 111 21.84 15.76 7.75
N HIS A 112 21.55 17.07 7.68
CA HIS A 112 20.19 17.59 7.65
C HIS A 112 19.49 17.20 6.35
N GLY A 113 18.45 16.36 6.44
CA GLY A 113 17.73 15.83 5.28
C GLY A 113 18.50 14.77 4.48
N LEU A 114 19.65 14.27 4.97
CA LEU A 114 20.46 13.27 4.27
C LEU A 114 19.69 11.99 3.98
N GLY A 115 18.92 11.54 4.97
CA GLY A 115 18.12 10.33 4.87
C GLY A 115 17.11 10.40 3.72
N ASP A 116 16.32 11.47 3.64
CA ASP A 116 15.36 11.67 2.54
C ASP A 116 16.07 11.81 1.20
N ALA A 117 17.16 12.59 1.12
CA ALA A 117 17.94 12.75 -0.11
C ALA A 117 18.48 11.41 -0.63
N LEU A 118 18.96 10.55 0.28
CA LEU A 118 19.46 9.22 -0.04
C LEU A 118 18.37 8.29 -0.59
N MET A 119 17.19 8.31 0.03
CA MET A 119 16.06 7.48 -0.35
C MET A 119 15.47 7.90 -1.70
N GLN A 120 15.50 9.20 -2.02
CA GLN A 120 15.09 9.71 -3.33
C GLN A 120 16.02 9.24 -4.46
N VAL A 121 17.30 9.04 -4.19
CA VAL A 121 18.26 8.56 -5.20
C VAL A 121 18.14 7.05 -5.40
N SER A 122 18.11 6.27 -4.31
CA SER A 122 17.99 4.82 -4.43
C SER A 122 17.48 4.17 -3.13
N PRO A 123 16.55 3.20 -3.25
CA PRO A 123 16.14 2.39 -2.11
C PRO A 123 17.27 1.49 -1.56
N HIS A 124 18.34 1.25 -2.33
CA HIS A 124 19.48 0.45 -1.88
C HIS A 124 20.29 1.10 -0.76
N HIS A 125 20.09 2.40 -0.50
CA HIS A 125 20.72 3.09 0.62
C HIS A 125 20.04 2.84 1.97
N LEU A 126 19.00 1.99 2.03
CA LEU A 126 18.22 1.76 3.26
C LEU A 126 19.11 1.37 4.45
N SER A 127 20.04 0.44 4.26
CA SER A 127 20.87 -0.08 5.35
C SER A 127 21.77 0.99 5.98
N VAL A 128 22.40 1.84 5.17
CA VAL A 128 23.24 2.94 5.65
C VAL A 128 22.40 4.04 6.29
N VAL A 129 21.24 4.39 5.70
CA VAL A 129 20.31 5.36 6.29
C VAL A 129 19.83 4.85 7.66
N GLN A 130 19.45 3.58 7.74
CA GLN A 130 18.98 2.98 8.99
C GLN A 130 20.08 2.95 10.06
N GLN A 131 21.33 2.64 9.68
CA GLN A 131 22.47 2.70 10.60
C GLN A 131 22.71 4.13 11.11
N LEU A 132 22.64 5.15 10.23
CA LEU A 132 22.78 6.56 10.63
C LEU A 132 21.65 7.00 11.59
N VAL A 133 20.43 6.51 11.39
CA VAL A 133 19.28 6.77 12.29
C VAL A 133 19.49 6.12 13.66
N VAL A 134 19.87 4.83 13.70
CA VAL A 134 20.14 4.09 14.95
C VAL A 134 21.21 4.79 15.79
N GLU A 135 22.23 5.35 15.14
CA GLU A 135 23.32 6.05 15.83
C GLU A 135 23.02 7.50 16.19
N GLY A 136 21.80 7.99 15.88
CA GLY A 136 21.40 9.37 16.14
C GLY A 136 22.20 10.40 15.33
N LEU A 137 22.72 10.00 14.18
CA LEU A 137 23.57 10.84 13.31
C LEU A 137 22.77 11.63 12.28
N ILE A 138 21.58 11.14 11.93
CA ILE A 138 20.61 11.84 11.09
C ILE A 138 19.22 11.70 11.70
N GLU A 139 18.32 12.60 11.32
CA GLU A 139 16.89 12.44 11.58
C GLU A 139 16.32 11.29 10.74
N ARG A 140 15.29 10.62 11.28
CA ARG A 140 14.59 9.59 10.54
C ARG A 140 13.94 10.20 9.29
N PRO A 141 14.17 9.64 8.10
CA PRO A 141 13.46 10.09 6.90
C PRO A 141 11.95 9.97 7.09
N THR A 142 11.20 10.94 6.61
CA THR A 142 9.73 10.93 6.69
C THR A 142 9.07 10.66 5.34
N ALA A 143 9.80 10.87 4.25
CA ALA A 143 9.27 10.74 2.90
C ALA A 143 8.91 9.29 2.55
N ASP A 144 7.92 9.13 1.68
CA ASP A 144 7.45 7.83 1.20
C ASP A 144 8.55 6.99 0.53
N ALA A 145 9.57 7.65 -0.05
CA ALA A 145 10.74 6.97 -0.62
C ALA A 145 11.44 6.03 0.39
N TYR A 146 11.43 6.38 1.68
CA TYR A 146 12.00 5.54 2.74
C TYR A 146 11.16 4.27 2.98
N VAL A 147 9.84 4.40 2.95
CA VAL A 147 8.92 3.26 3.08
C VAL A 147 8.99 2.36 1.83
N LEU A 148 9.09 2.96 0.63
CA LEU A 148 9.34 2.22 -0.61
C LEU A 148 10.66 1.45 -0.56
N ALA A 149 11.69 2.01 0.07
CA ALA A 149 12.96 1.32 0.28
C ALA A 149 12.80 0.11 1.22
N VAL A 150 11.97 0.20 2.27
CA VAL A 150 11.63 -0.94 3.14
C VAL A 150 10.93 -2.06 2.36
N ILE A 151 10.01 -1.72 1.44
CA ILE A 151 9.42 -2.71 0.53
C ILE A 151 10.51 -3.33 -0.37
N GLY A 152 11.38 -2.49 -0.93
CA GLY A 152 12.48 -2.90 -1.81
C GLY A 152 13.54 -3.78 -1.13
N MET A 153 13.76 -3.63 0.17
CA MET A 153 14.74 -4.40 0.95
C MET A 153 14.64 -5.91 0.72
N ARG A 154 13.41 -6.43 0.59
CA ARG A 154 13.17 -7.88 0.42
C ARG A 154 13.23 -8.35 -1.04
N THR A 155 13.38 -7.43 -1.99
CA THR A 155 13.46 -7.73 -3.43
C THR A 155 14.88 -7.58 -4.00
N ALA A 156 15.83 -7.03 -3.23
CA ALA A 156 17.21 -6.87 -3.67
C ALA A 156 17.91 -8.23 -3.81
N LYS A 157 18.58 -8.44 -4.96
CA LYS A 157 19.47 -9.61 -5.15
C LYS A 157 20.55 -9.56 -4.08
N THR A 158 20.49 -10.50 -3.16
CA THR A 158 21.45 -10.72 -2.07
C THR A 158 22.89 -10.63 -2.58
N GLY A 159 23.62 -9.67 -2.02
CA GLY A 159 25.05 -9.45 -2.28
C GLY A 159 25.62 -8.30 -1.45
N ASP A 160 24.84 -7.23 -1.23
CA ASP A 160 25.39 -5.96 -0.70
C ASP A 160 24.69 -5.37 0.54
N SER A 161 23.74 -6.08 1.16
CA SER A 161 23.21 -5.60 2.45
C SER A 161 24.03 -6.16 3.59
N LEU A 162 24.73 -5.27 4.29
CA LEU A 162 25.10 -5.43 5.70
C LEU A 162 23.98 -6.23 6.41
N ALA A 163 24.32 -7.46 6.77
CA ALA A 163 23.45 -8.61 6.90
C ALA A 163 22.58 -8.60 8.17
N LEU A 164 21.75 -7.59 8.32
CA LEU A 164 20.76 -7.53 9.38
C LEU A 164 19.37 -7.75 8.77
N GLY A 165 18.76 -8.86 9.16
CA GLY A 165 17.38 -9.14 8.82
C GLY A 165 16.46 -8.06 9.40
N ALA A 166 15.23 -7.97 8.90
CA ALA A 166 14.27 -7.00 9.42
C ALA A 166 14.01 -7.16 10.94
N GLY A 167 14.20 -8.37 11.48
CA GLY A 167 14.18 -8.64 12.93
C GLY A 167 15.30 -7.92 13.70
N ASP A 168 16.53 -7.93 13.18
CA ASP A 168 17.67 -7.30 13.84
C ASP A 168 17.53 -5.77 13.87
N TRP A 169 16.90 -5.17 12.86
CA TRP A 169 16.63 -3.73 12.86
C TRP A 169 15.58 -3.32 13.87
N LEU A 170 14.57 -4.15 14.14
CA LEU A 170 13.57 -3.86 15.17
C LEU A 170 14.17 -3.85 16.58
N GLU A 171 15.15 -4.70 16.84
CA GLU A 171 15.88 -4.72 18.12
C GLU A 171 16.77 -3.49 18.29
N ARG A 172 17.43 -3.07 17.19
CA ARG A 172 18.33 -1.91 17.20
C ARG A 172 17.61 -0.56 17.11
N ASP A 173 16.41 -0.55 16.54
CA ASP A 173 15.56 0.63 16.36
C ASP A 173 14.08 0.27 16.55
N PRO A 174 13.54 0.41 17.77
CA PRO A 174 12.12 0.21 18.03
C PRO A 174 11.22 1.13 17.18
N GLY A 175 11.71 2.31 16.76
CA GLY A 175 10.98 3.23 15.90
C GLY A 175 10.83 2.72 14.46
N PHE A 176 11.64 1.75 14.04
CA PHE A 176 11.55 1.13 12.72
C PHE A 176 10.26 0.35 12.52
N ALA A 177 9.65 -0.14 13.60
CA ALA A 177 8.32 -0.77 13.56
C ALA A 177 7.27 0.15 12.92
N GLN A 178 7.30 1.45 13.24
CA GLN A 178 6.35 2.38 12.64
C GLN A 178 6.58 2.56 11.12
N VAL A 179 7.85 2.50 10.68
CA VAL A 179 8.19 2.58 9.25
C VAL A 179 7.72 1.33 8.51
N ILE A 180 7.92 0.14 9.09
CA ILE A 180 7.42 -1.12 8.53
C ILE A 180 5.90 -1.09 8.46
N LEU A 181 5.20 -0.59 9.47
CA LEU A 181 3.74 -0.53 9.45
C LEU A 181 3.20 0.41 8.35
N ARG A 182 3.90 1.51 8.06
CA ARG A 182 3.56 2.44 6.97
C ARG A 182 3.57 1.81 5.58
N VAL A 183 4.18 0.64 5.38
CA VAL A 183 4.12 -0.04 4.07
C VAL A 183 2.68 -0.37 3.66
N LEU A 184 1.75 -0.48 4.61
CA LEU A 184 0.32 -0.70 4.36
C LEU A 184 -0.41 0.57 3.89
N GLU A 185 0.23 1.75 3.97
CA GLU A 185 -0.37 3.05 3.62
C GLU A 185 0.01 3.49 2.20
N ILE A 186 0.98 2.83 1.58
CA ILE A 186 1.56 3.25 0.31
C ILE A 186 1.24 2.24 -0.77
N GLU A 187 0.70 2.72 -1.89
CA GLU A 187 0.36 1.89 -3.03
C GLU A 187 1.59 1.20 -3.65
N GLY A 188 2.71 1.92 -3.67
CA GLY A 188 3.96 1.50 -4.28
C GLY A 188 4.08 1.91 -5.75
N ILE A 189 5.27 1.69 -6.32
CA ILE A 189 5.62 2.04 -7.70
C ILE A 189 6.31 0.87 -8.38
N ASP A 190 5.99 0.59 -9.65
CA ASP A 190 6.58 -0.51 -10.44
C ASP A 190 6.71 -1.83 -9.68
N ALA A 191 7.93 -2.29 -9.39
CA ALA A 191 8.23 -3.50 -8.62
C ALA A 191 8.29 -3.28 -7.09
N LEU A 192 8.30 -2.03 -6.63
CA LEU A 192 8.33 -1.63 -5.22
C LEU A 192 6.90 -1.49 -4.67
N ASN A 193 6.19 -2.61 -4.62
CA ASN A 193 4.88 -2.72 -3.95
C ASN A 193 4.74 -4.12 -3.33
N LEU A 194 3.83 -4.25 -2.35
CA LEU A 194 3.67 -5.50 -1.58
C LEU A 194 3.24 -6.69 -2.47
N ALA A 195 2.35 -6.46 -3.45
CA ALA A 195 1.91 -7.49 -4.37
C ALA A 195 3.07 -8.04 -5.23
N ALA A 196 3.90 -7.16 -5.78
CA ALA A 196 5.08 -7.54 -6.56
C ALA A 196 6.16 -8.20 -5.68
N SER A 197 6.41 -7.66 -4.49
CA SER A 197 7.35 -8.23 -3.51
C SER A 197 7.02 -9.69 -3.20
N ASP A 198 5.77 -9.98 -2.86
CA ASP A 198 5.34 -11.34 -2.51
C ASP A 198 5.28 -12.27 -3.73
N ARG A 199 4.88 -11.75 -4.89
CA ARG A 199 4.80 -12.53 -6.13
C ARG A 199 6.17 -12.98 -6.62
N TRP A 200 7.18 -12.12 -6.57
CA TRP A 200 8.52 -12.38 -7.12
C TRP A 200 9.53 -12.89 -6.09
N ARG A 201 9.08 -13.24 -4.87
CA ARG A 201 9.90 -13.75 -3.75
C ARG A 201 10.81 -14.94 -4.09
N VAL A 202 10.37 -15.81 -5.00
CA VAL A 202 11.05 -17.07 -5.35
C VAL A 202 12.44 -16.81 -5.92
N SER A 203 12.62 -15.69 -6.61
CA SER A 203 13.91 -15.29 -7.17
C SER A 203 14.95 -14.89 -6.10
N PHE A 204 14.54 -14.67 -4.85
CA PHE A 204 15.38 -14.07 -3.80
C PHE A 204 15.45 -14.88 -2.49
N LYS A 205 14.78 -16.04 -2.39
CA LYS A 205 14.71 -16.89 -1.18
C LYS A 205 14.30 -16.13 0.09
N GLN A 206 13.45 -15.11 -0.06
CA GLN A 206 12.95 -14.29 1.04
C GLN A 206 11.54 -14.76 1.45
N GLN A 207 11.24 -14.65 2.76
CA GLN A 207 9.87 -14.83 3.23
C GLN A 207 8.96 -13.73 2.64
N PRO A 208 7.70 -14.04 2.30
CA PRO A 208 6.71 -13.04 1.91
C PRO A 208 6.58 -11.92 2.95
N PHE A 209 6.31 -10.71 2.47
CA PHE A 209 6.00 -9.55 3.31
C PHE A 209 4.73 -9.78 4.13
N SER A 210 3.72 -10.46 3.56
CA SER A 210 2.51 -10.88 4.28
C SER A 210 2.82 -11.77 5.49
N GLU A 211 3.67 -12.78 5.32
CA GLU A 211 4.12 -13.65 6.42
C GLU A 211 4.92 -12.87 7.47
N TYR A 212 5.80 -11.97 7.02
CA TYR A 212 6.56 -11.12 7.93
C TYR A 212 5.67 -10.20 8.78
N LEU A 213 4.68 -9.53 8.18
CA LEU A 213 3.74 -8.71 8.93
C LEU A 213 2.90 -9.55 9.89
N ARG A 214 2.51 -10.77 9.50
CA ARG A 214 1.81 -11.71 10.38
C ARG A 214 2.66 -12.08 11.60
N GLU A 215 3.94 -12.42 11.41
CA GLU A 215 4.87 -12.70 12.53
C GLU A 215 4.98 -11.51 13.49
N LEU A 216 5.03 -10.28 12.96
CA LEU A 216 5.07 -9.08 13.81
C LEU A 216 3.78 -8.88 14.62
N ILE A 217 2.63 -9.23 14.05
CA ILE A 217 1.34 -9.23 14.77
C ILE A 217 1.32 -10.32 15.84
N GLU A 218 1.77 -11.54 15.52
CA GLU A 218 1.84 -12.67 16.45
C GLU A 218 2.78 -12.38 17.63
N ARG A 219 3.88 -11.66 17.38
CA ARG A 219 4.81 -11.17 18.41
C ARG A 219 4.27 -9.98 19.22
N GLY A 220 3.10 -9.44 18.88
CA GLY A 220 2.50 -8.30 19.56
C GLY A 220 3.14 -6.95 19.22
N VAL A 221 3.96 -6.86 18.16
CA VAL A 221 4.55 -5.58 17.71
C VAL A 221 3.46 -4.64 17.19
N TYR A 222 2.44 -5.20 16.54
CA TYR A 222 1.25 -4.46 16.12
C TYR A 222 0.00 -5.09 16.69
N SER A 223 -0.92 -4.26 17.19
CA SER A 223 -2.28 -4.72 17.47
C SER A 223 -2.97 -5.17 16.18
N ARG A 224 -3.77 -6.23 16.24
CA ARG A 224 -4.60 -6.66 15.11
C ARG A 224 -5.54 -5.54 14.62
N GLU A 225 -6.02 -4.73 15.56
CA GLU A 225 -6.88 -3.58 15.30
C GLU A 225 -6.24 -2.56 14.33
N ILE A 226 -5.04 -2.07 14.63
CA ILE A 226 -4.37 -1.06 13.79
C ILE A 226 -4.05 -1.60 12.40
N VAL A 227 -3.76 -2.90 12.28
CA VAL A 227 -3.50 -3.53 10.98
C VAL A 227 -4.79 -3.62 10.17
N LEU A 228 -5.89 -4.04 10.79
CA LEU A 228 -7.21 -4.08 10.14
C LEU A 228 -7.61 -2.69 9.61
N GLU A 229 -7.42 -1.65 10.42
CA GLU A 229 -7.67 -0.27 10.00
C GLU A 229 -6.90 0.10 8.73
N LYS A 230 -5.60 -0.17 8.70
CA LYS A 230 -4.74 0.16 7.54
C LYS A 230 -5.10 -0.65 6.30
N VAL A 231 -5.42 -1.94 6.47
CA VAL A 231 -5.85 -2.80 5.37
C VAL A 231 -7.14 -2.30 4.74
N LEU A 232 -8.13 -1.92 5.55
CA LEU A 232 -9.39 -1.37 5.05
C LEU A 232 -9.19 0.00 4.38
N THR A 233 -8.32 0.85 4.93
CA THR A 233 -7.94 2.12 4.29
C THR A 233 -7.30 1.89 2.92
N ALA A 234 -6.37 0.94 2.80
CA ALA A 234 -5.74 0.60 1.53
C ALA A 234 -6.75 0.10 0.49
N LEU A 235 -7.67 -0.78 0.90
CA LEU A 235 -8.75 -1.27 0.03
C LEU A 235 -9.71 -0.16 -0.43
N ALA A 236 -9.94 0.85 0.42
CA ALA A 236 -10.78 2.00 0.09
C ALA A 236 -10.07 3.05 -0.79
N SER A 237 -8.75 2.96 -0.95
CA SER A 237 -7.95 3.99 -1.64
C SER A 237 -8.02 3.94 -3.17
N GLY A 238 -8.74 2.99 -3.76
CA GLY A 238 -8.94 2.89 -5.22
C GLY A 238 -7.68 2.47 -5.99
N TRP A 239 -6.74 1.79 -5.33
CA TRP A 239 -5.53 1.27 -5.95
C TRP A 239 -5.81 0.24 -7.03
N THR A 240 -4.84 0.01 -7.91
CA THR A 240 -5.01 -0.94 -9.03
C THR A 240 -5.44 -2.34 -8.54
N PRO A 241 -6.24 -3.09 -9.32
CA PRO A 241 -6.75 -4.41 -8.89
C PRO A 241 -5.65 -5.38 -8.44
N PHE A 242 -4.50 -5.38 -9.11
CA PHE A 242 -3.35 -6.22 -8.74
C PHE A 242 -2.84 -5.92 -7.32
N ARG A 243 -2.83 -4.65 -6.92
CA ARG A 243 -2.37 -4.22 -5.59
C ARG A 243 -3.46 -4.43 -4.54
N ALA A 244 -4.69 -4.04 -4.84
CA ALA A 244 -5.84 -4.23 -3.94
C ALA A 244 -6.06 -5.72 -3.60
N GLN A 245 -5.87 -6.63 -4.56
CA GLN A 245 -6.01 -8.06 -4.35
C GLN A 245 -5.05 -8.60 -3.27
N TRP A 246 -3.84 -8.05 -3.17
CA TRP A 246 -2.90 -8.44 -2.11
C TRP A 246 -3.46 -8.11 -0.72
N PHE A 247 -4.13 -6.97 -0.55
CA PHE A 247 -4.72 -6.56 0.74
C PHE A 247 -5.92 -7.43 1.13
N SER A 248 -6.77 -7.82 0.18
CA SER A 248 -7.84 -8.78 0.44
C SER A 248 -7.27 -10.15 0.87
N ALA A 249 -6.28 -10.67 0.14
CA ALA A 249 -5.64 -11.93 0.50
C ALA A 249 -4.91 -11.84 1.86
N PHE A 250 -4.29 -10.70 2.17
CA PHE A 250 -3.66 -10.48 3.45
C PHE A 250 -4.68 -10.42 4.58
N HIS A 251 -5.81 -9.74 4.39
CA HIS A 251 -6.94 -9.75 5.33
C HIS A 251 -7.41 -11.17 5.64
N ASP A 252 -7.67 -11.97 4.60
CA ASP A 252 -8.11 -13.36 4.75
C ASP A 252 -7.07 -14.21 5.49
N SER A 253 -5.78 -13.99 5.22
CA SER A 253 -4.68 -14.73 5.86
C SER A 253 -4.58 -14.46 7.36
N LEU A 254 -4.98 -13.26 7.81
CA LEU A 254 -4.98 -12.88 9.22
C LEU A 254 -6.19 -13.43 9.98
N ARG A 255 -7.20 -13.95 9.26
CA ARG A 255 -8.42 -14.54 9.81
C ARG A 255 -9.04 -13.66 10.90
N PHE A 256 -9.31 -12.39 10.57
CA PHE A 256 -9.99 -11.49 11.50
C PHE A 256 -11.32 -12.10 11.95
N SER A 257 -11.53 -12.14 13.25
CA SER A 257 -12.78 -12.62 13.83
C SER A 257 -13.90 -11.61 13.56
N VAL A 258 -15.14 -12.07 13.58
CA VAL A 258 -16.29 -11.17 13.41
C VAL A 258 -16.35 -10.12 14.52
N ALA A 259 -15.90 -10.45 15.74
CA ALA A 259 -15.79 -9.48 16.84
C ALA A 259 -14.81 -8.33 16.51
N GLU A 260 -13.73 -8.60 15.78
CA GLU A 260 -12.77 -7.58 15.33
C GLU A 260 -13.33 -6.74 14.17
N MET A 261 -14.07 -7.39 13.26
CA MET A 261 -14.61 -6.76 12.05
C MET A 261 -15.87 -5.94 12.28
N ALA A 262 -16.77 -6.38 13.16
CA ALA A 262 -18.09 -5.77 13.37
C ALA A 262 -18.03 -4.28 13.76
N PRO A 263 -17.11 -3.80 14.63
CA PRO A 263 -16.96 -2.36 14.90
C PRO A 263 -16.61 -1.52 13.67
N ARG A 264 -16.09 -2.15 12.61
CA ARG A 264 -15.69 -1.53 11.33
C ARG A 264 -16.66 -1.80 10.21
N ALA A 265 -17.83 -2.36 10.50
CA ALA A 265 -18.91 -2.62 9.55
C ALA A 265 -19.17 -1.46 8.57
N PRO A 266 -19.21 -0.17 8.97
CA PRO A 266 -19.38 0.94 8.03
C PRO A 266 -18.30 1.03 6.95
N ARG A 267 -17.06 0.62 7.26
CA ARG A 267 -15.98 0.61 6.26
C ARG A 267 -16.14 -0.51 5.25
N TYR A 268 -16.60 -1.69 5.68
CA TYR A 268 -16.94 -2.77 4.75
C TYR A 268 -18.08 -2.39 3.81
N LEU A 269 -19.11 -1.70 4.31
CA LEU A 269 -20.18 -1.16 3.47
C LEU A 269 -19.63 -0.18 2.43
N ALA A 270 -18.73 0.73 2.84
CA ALA A 270 -18.09 1.67 1.91
C ALA A 270 -17.26 0.99 0.81
N LEU A 271 -16.70 -0.21 1.05
CA LEU A 271 -15.94 -0.95 0.03
C LEU A 271 -16.81 -1.48 -1.12
N ILE A 272 -18.14 -1.55 -0.95
CA ILE A 272 -19.08 -1.99 -1.99
C ILE A 272 -19.05 -1.07 -3.23
N THR A 273 -18.70 0.21 -3.04
CA THR A 273 -18.58 1.17 -4.15
C THR A 273 -17.20 1.13 -4.84
N SER A 274 -16.34 0.17 -4.51
CA SER A 274 -15.01 0.06 -5.11
C SER A 274 -15.07 -0.21 -6.61
N ASN A 275 -14.12 0.37 -7.34
CA ASN A 275 -13.93 0.08 -8.77
C ASN A 275 -13.27 -1.29 -9.03
N SER A 276 -12.76 -1.94 -7.99
CA SER A 276 -12.11 -3.25 -8.04
C SER A 276 -13.14 -4.35 -7.77
N PRO A 277 -13.47 -5.21 -8.76
CA PRO A 277 -14.45 -6.27 -8.56
C PRO A 277 -14.08 -7.24 -7.43
N ALA A 278 -12.79 -7.55 -7.27
CA ALA A 278 -12.30 -8.40 -6.18
C ALA A 278 -12.57 -7.78 -4.81
N THR A 279 -12.44 -6.45 -4.69
CA THR A 279 -12.70 -5.72 -3.44
C THR A 279 -14.19 -5.71 -3.10
N VAL A 280 -15.07 -5.57 -4.11
CA VAL A 280 -16.53 -5.65 -3.90
C VAL A 280 -16.94 -7.06 -3.45
N SER A 281 -16.42 -8.11 -4.09
CA SER A 281 -16.67 -9.49 -3.67
C SER A 281 -16.22 -9.75 -2.23
N PHE A 282 -14.99 -9.33 -1.90
CA PHE A 282 -14.44 -9.39 -0.54
C PHE A 282 -15.33 -8.67 0.49
N ALA A 283 -15.82 -7.47 0.15
CA ALA A 283 -16.67 -6.69 1.02
C ALA A 283 -18.03 -7.37 1.27
N LEU A 284 -18.68 -7.90 0.22
CA LEU A 284 -19.94 -8.63 0.35
C LEU A 284 -19.81 -9.88 1.23
N ASP A 285 -18.73 -10.65 1.06
CA ASP A 285 -18.48 -11.82 1.90
C ASP A 285 -18.23 -11.45 3.36
N SER A 286 -17.45 -10.39 3.60
CA SER A 286 -17.20 -9.86 4.95
C SER A 286 -18.49 -9.36 5.61
N LEU A 287 -19.33 -8.61 4.88
CA LEU A 287 -20.60 -8.11 5.37
C LEU A 287 -21.56 -9.23 5.73
N ARG A 288 -21.62 -10.30 4.90
CA ARG A 288 -22.41 -11.49 5.22
C ARG A 288 -21.97 -12.12 6.53
N ALA A 289 -20.67 -12.35 6.70
CA ALA A 289 -20.14 -12.92 7.94
C ALA A 289 -20.39 -12.04 9.18
N ILE A 290 -20.31 -10.71 9.03
CA ILE A 290 -20.64 -9.76 10.09
C ILE A 290 -22.12 -9.85 10.44
N ASP A 291 -23.00 -9.79 9.44
CA ASP A 291 -24.45 -9.79 9.61
C ASP A 291 -24.97 -11.08 10.24
N GLU A 292 -24.39 -12.23 9.87
CA GLU A 292 -24.72 -13.54 10.45
C GLU A 292 -24.44 -13.60 11.96
N ALA A 293 -23.35 -12.97 12.44
CA ALA A 293 -23.00 -13.00 13.86
C ALA A 293 -23.59 -11.81 14.64
N ARG A 294 -23.74 -10.66 13.99
CA ARG A 294 -24.28 -9.43 14.55
C ARG A 294 -25.09 -8.72 13.47
N PRO A 295 -26.41 -8.96 13.43
CA PRO A 295 -27.28 -8.37 12.43
C PRO A 295 -27.14 -6.85 12.38
N PHE A 296 -26.99 -6.32 11.17
CA PHE A 296 -27.06 -4.89 10.92
C PHE A 296 -28.46 -4.36 11.21
N ASP A 297 -28.56 -3.05 11.42
CA ASP A 297 -29.82 -2.35 11.20
C ASP A 297 -30.27 -2.57 9.74
N ALA A 298 -31.54 -2.94 9.57
CA ALA A 298 -32.04 -3.37 8.27
C ALA A 298 -32.00 -2.25 7.23
N GLY A 299 -32.29 -1.01 7.63
CA GLY A 299 -32.20 0.17 6.76
C GLY A 299 -30.76 0.46 6.36
N VAL A 300 -29.84 0.45 7.32
CA VAL A 300 -28.40 0.67 7.06
C VAL A 300 -27.82 -0.40 6.12
N LEU A 301 -28.20 -1.66 6.29
CA LEU A 301 -27.75 -2.74 5.41
C LEU A 301 -28.29 -2.55 3.99
N LEU A 302 -29.60 -2.27 3.85
CA LEU A 302 -30.24 -2.02 2.57
C LEU A 302 -29.60 -0.83 1.83
N ASP A 303 -29.33 0.27 2.53
CA ASP A 303 -28.57 1.43 2.03
C ASP A 303 -27.20 1.05 1.51
N GLY A 304 -26.38 0.42 2.36
CA GLY A 304 -24.99 0.17 2.01
C GLY A 304 -24.79 -0.86 0.89
N VAL A 305 -25.71 -1.81 0.69
CA VAL A 305 -25.57 -2.83 -0.39
C VAL A 305 -26.17 -2.39 -1.72
N THR A 306 -26.98 -1.32 -1.74
CA THR A 306 -27.64 -0.83 -2.95
C THR A 306 -26.68 -0.61 -4.14
N PRO A 307 -25.46 -0.05 -3.96
CA PRO A 307 -24.54 0.14 -5.08
C PRO A 307 -24.11 -1.16 -5.78
N ALA A 308 -24.10 -2.30 -5.09
CA ALA A 308 -23.77 -3.59 -5.72
C ALA A 308 -24.89 -4.13 -6.62
N LEU A 309 -26.13 -3.68 -6.46
CA LEU A 309 -27.28 -4.15 -7.26
C LEU A 309 -27.19 -3.77 -8.74
N THR A 310 -26.41 -2.73 -9.06
CA THR A 310 -26.18 -2.27 -10.45
C THR A 310 -24.83 -2.71 -11.02
N SER A 311 -24.09 -3.55 -10.29
CA SER A 311 -22.83 -4.14 -10.75
C SER A 311 -23.02 -4.96 -12.02
N ARG A 312 -22.04 -4.94 -12.93
CA ARG A 312 -22.01 -5.84 -14.10
C ARG A 312 -21.64 -7.27 -13.74
N ALA A 313 -21.02 -7.49 -12.58
CA ALA A 313 -20.65 -8.82 -12.14
C ALA A 313 -21.87 -9.48 -11.45
N ARG A 314 -22.37 -10.56 -12.06
CA ARG A 314 -23.48 -11.38 -11.54
C ARG A 314 -23.33 -11.73 -10.06
N THR A 315 -22.14 -12.17 -9.64
CA THR A 315 -21.87 -12.58 -8.25
C THR A 315 -22.08 -11.46 -7.25
N HIS A 316 -21.82 -10.19 -7.62
CA HIS A 316 -22.04 -9.06 -6.73
C HIS A 316 -23.52 -8.78 -6.53
N VAL A 317 -24.29 -8.81 -7.62
CA VAL A 317 -25.74 -8.60 -7.55
C VAL A 317 -26.39 -9.71 -6.73
N GLU A 318 -25.99 -10.97 -6.94
CA GLU A 318 -26.49 -12.10 -6.15
C GLU A 318 -26.13 -11.98 -4.66
N GLY A 319 -24.90 -11.58 -4.34
CA GLY A 319 -24.48 -11.34 -2.97
C GLY A 319 -25.29 -10.23 -2.29
N ALA A 320 -25.49 -9.11 -3.00
CA ALA A 320 -26.28 -7.99 -2.52
C ALA A 320 -27.76 -8.37 -2.32
N LEU A 321 -28.38 -9.09 -3.27
CA LEU A 321 -29.76 -9.55 -3.16
C LEU A 321 -29.98 -10.43 -1.93
N ARG A 322 -29.02 -11.29 -1.58
CA ARG A 322 -29.10 -12.10 -0.36
C ARG A 322 -29.08 -11.23 0.91
N LEU A 323 -28.24 -10.20 0.95
CA LEU A 323 -28.20 -9.27 2.08
C LEU A 323 -29.49 -8.44 2.18
N VAL A 324 -30.07 -8.04 1.05
CA VAL A 324 -31.39 -7.38 0.99
C VAL A 324 -32.49 -8.31 1.55
N ASP A 325 -32.49 -9.59 1.17
CA ASP A 325 -33.47 -10.55 1.71
C ASP A 325 -33.37 -10.65 3.24
N LEU A 326 -32.14 -10.67 3.78
CA LEU A 326 -31.93 -10.71 5.22
C LEU A 326 -32.41 -9.42 5.93
N ALA A 327 -32.24 -8.25 5.29
CA ALA A 327 -32.74 -6.98 5.82
C ALA A 327 -34.28 -6.98 5.86
N VAL A 328 -34.92 -7.34 4.74
CA VAL A 328 -36.39 -7.40 4.61
C VAL A 328 -36.99 -8.45 5.55
N ALA A 329 -36.36 -9.61 5.70
CA ALA A 329 -36.83 -10.64 6.63
C ALA A 329 -36.83 -10.17 8.10
N ARG A 330 -35.92 -9.25 8.45
CA ARG A 330 -35.85 -8.63 9.79
C ARG A 330 -36.84 -7.49 9.96
N ASP A 331 -37.00 -6.66 8.93
CA ASP A 331 -37.95 -5.57 8.91
C ASP A 331 -38.81 -5.59 7.63
N PRO A 332 -39.97 -6.28 7.68
CA PRO A 332 -40.90 -6.32 6.56
C PRO A 332 -41.43 -4.94 6.14
N ALA A 333 -41.32 -3.89 6.96
CA ALA A 333 -41.71 -2.55 6.55
C ALA A 333 -40.84 -2.01 5.40
N LEU A 334 -39.64 -2.56 5.22
CA LEU A 334 -38.72 -2.19 4.15
C LEU A 334 -39.03 -2.86 2.80
N GLU A 335 -40.00 -3.78 2.71
CA GLU A 335 -40.27 -4.54 1.47
C GLU A 335 -40.49 -3.64 0.24
N ALA A 336 -41.29 -2.57 0.39
CA ALA A 336 -41.58 -1.65 -0.71
C ALA A 336 -40.34 -0.86 -1.16
N GLU A 337 -39.53 -0.42 -0.20
CA GLU A 337 -38.29 0.30 -0.47
C GLU A 337 -37.21 -0.61 -1.07
N ALA A 338 -37.08 -1.83 -0.54
CA ALA A 338 -36.20 -2.85 -1.09
C ALA A 338 -36.61 -3.21 -2.52
N GLY A 339 -37.91 -3.36 -2.78
CA GLY A 339 -38.48 -3.56 -4.12
C GLY A 339 -38.05 -2.46 -5.10
N ALA A 340 -38.18 -1.19 -4.70
CA ALA A 340 -37.75 -0.06 -5.52
C ALA A 340 -36.26 -0.12 -5.88
N ARG A 341 -35.40 -0.50 -4.92
CA ARG A 341 -33.94 -0.57 -5.11
C ARG A 341 -33.51 -1.74 -6.00
N ILE A 342 -34.07 -2.93 -5.78
CA ILE A 342 -33.72 -4.11 -6.58
C ILE A 342 -34.26 -4.03 -8.01
N ALA A 343 -35.30 -3.24 -8.27
CA ALA A 343 -35.84 -3.05 -9.62
C ALA A 343 -34.78 -2.54 -10.61
N ALA A 344 -33.80 -1.75 -10.16
CA ALA A 344 -32.69 -1.31 -10.99
C ALA A 344 -31.84 -2.48 -11.53
N ALA A 345 -31.76 -3.60 -10.81
CA ALA A 345 -31.02 -4.79 -11.23
C ALA A 345 -31.68 -5.54 -12.41
N LEU A 346 -32.92 -5.19 -12.81
CA LEU A 346 -33.56 -5.74 -14.00
C LEU A 346 -32.83 -5.37 -15.30
N SER A 347 -32.02 -4.31 -15.30
CA SER A 347 -31.19 -3.93 -16.45
C SER A 347 -29.92 -4.79 -16.60
N HIS A 348 -29.67 -5.74 -15.69
CA HIS A 348 -28.50 -6.60 -15.74
C HIS A 348 -28.55 -7.54 -16.96
N GLU A 349 -27.41 -7.83 -17.59
CA GLU A 349 -27.34 -8.64 -18.83
C GLU A 349 -27.70 -10.13 -18.64
N SER A 350 -27.48 -10.65 -17.42
CA SER A 350 -27.80 -12.03 -17.07
C SER A 350 -29.29 -12.23 -16.83
N ALA A 351 -29.91 -13.11 -17.63
CA ALA A 351 -31.29 -13.55 -17.43
C ALA A 351 -31.53 -14.23 -16.06
N ASP A 352 -30.51 -14.85 -15.47
CA ASP A 352 -30.65 -15.46 -14.14
C ASP A 352 -30.82 -14.40 -13.05
N VAL A 353 -30.01 -13.34 -13.08
CA VAL A 353 -30.13 -12.19 -12.17
C VAL A 353 -31.51 -11.54 -12.30
N GLN A 354 -31.96 -11.28 -13.54
CA GLN A 354 -33.30 -10.74 -13.81
C GLN A 354 -34.39 -11.63 -13.20
N GLY A 355 -34.30 -12.95 -13.37
CA GLY A 355 -35.25 -13.91 -12.79
C GLY A 355 -35.24 -13.90 -11.26
N GLN A 356 -34.07 -13.78 -10.63
CA GLN A 356 -33.94 -13.65 -9.19
C GLN A 356 -34.59 -12.37 -8.64
N VAL A 357 -34.44 -11.24 -9.34
CA VAL A 357 -35.08 -9.97 -8.98
C VAL A 357 -36.60 -10.08 -9.09
N LEU A 358 -37.10 -10.62 -10.21
CA LEU A 358 -38.54 -10.77 -10.45
C LEU A 358 -39.24 -11.66 -9.42
N LYS A 359 -38.57 -12.71 -8.93
CA LYS A 359 -39.09 -13.57 -7.87
C LYS A 359 -39.39 -12.79 -6.58
N ARG A 360 -38.55 -11.81 -6.23
CA ARG A 360 -38.73 -10.95 -5.05
C ARG A 360 -39.81 -9.90 -5.29
N LEU A 361 -39.76 -9.23 -6.44
CA LEU A 361 -40.78 -8.23 -6.83
C LEU A 361 -42.18 -8.82 -6.97
N ALA A 362 -42.31 -10.12 -7.21
CA ALA A 362 -43.60 -10.79 -7.24
C ALA A 362 -44.25 -10.96 -5.85
N VAL A 363 -43.47 -10.96 -4.77
CA VAL A 363 -44.00 -11.17 -3.41
C VAL A 363 -44.05 -9.89 -2.58
N TRP A 364 -43.20 -8.90 -2.87
CA TRP A 364 -43.16 -7.64 -2.13
C TRP A 364 -44.17 -6.61 -2.67
N PRO A 365 -44.75 -5.77 -1.81
CA PRO A 365 -45.57 -4.64 -2.22
C PRO A 365 -44.80 -3.71 -3.16
N LEU A 366 -45.44 -3.33 -4.27
CA LEU A 366 -44.86 -2.44 -5.27
C LEU A 366 -45.57 -1.08 -5.26
N SER A 367 -44.79 -0.01 -5.09
CA SER A 367 -45.28 1.35 -5.32
C SER A 367 -45.54 1.59 -6.81
N GLU A 368 -46.37 2.59 -7.12
CA GLU A 368 -46.65 2.99 -8.51
C GLU A 368 -45.36 3.36 -9.26
N GLU A 369 -44.44 4.06 -8.59
CA GLU A 369 -43.13 4.40 -9.15
C GLU A 369 -42.28 3.16 -9.47
N THR A 370 -42.30 2.16 -8.58
CA THR A 370 -41.60 0.89 -8.80
C THR A 370 -42.18 0.14 -9.99
N ARG A 371 -43.51 0.08 -10.12
CA ARG A 371 -44.19 -0.52 -11.28
C ARG A 371 -43.84 0.18 -12.59
N ALA A 372 -43.83 1.52 -12.59
CA ALA A 372 -43.40 2.31 -13.73
C ALA A 372 -41.92 2.03 -14.09
N SER A 373 -41.05 1.82 -13.09
CA SER A 373 -39.65 1.44 -13.31
C SER A 373 -39.51 0.06 -13.95
N ILE A 374 -40.24 -0.93 -13.43
CA ILE A 374 -40.30 -2.29 -13.99
C ILE A 374 -40.79 -2.25 -15.44
N ALA A 375 -41.82 -1.46 -15.74
CA ALA A 375 -42.35 -1.29 -17.10
C ALA A 375 -41.28 -0.78 -18.09
N ARG A 376 -40.43 0.16 -17.66
CA ARG A 376 -39.33 0.68 -18.50
C ARG A 376 -38.29 -0.39 -18.83
N SER A 377 -38.11 -1.41 -17.98
CA SER A 377 -37.17 -2.51 -18.23
C SER A 377 -37.67 -3.51 -19.28
N ALA A 378 -38.93 -3.45 -19.73
CA ALA A 378 -39.51 -4.41 -20.66
C ALA A 378 -38.75 -4.52 -22.01
N THR A 379 -38.09 -3.44 -22.44
CA THR A 379 -37.33 -3.38 -23.69
C THR A 379 -35.92 -3.96 -23.57
N THR A 380 -35.34 -4.00 -22.37
CA THR A 380 -33.96 -4.44 -22.12
C THR A 380 -33.87 -5.81 -21.45
N ILE A 381 -34.97 -6.30 -20.86
CA ILE A 381 -35.01 -7.60 -20.18
C ILE A 381 -34.96 -8.78 -21.17
N ALA A 382 -34.44 -9.92 -20.72
CA ALA A 382 -34.42 -11.15 -21.50
C ALA A 382 -35.84 -11.59 -21.88
N ALA A 383 -36.00 -12.13 -23.10
CA ALA A 383 -37.30 -12.48 -23.66
C ALA A 383 -38.15 -13.40 -22.76
N ILE A 384 -37.50 -14.33 -22.06
CA ILE A 384 -38.14 -15.28 -21.12
C ILE A 384 -38.86 -14.60 -19.95
N HIS A 385 -38.50 -13.36 -19.62
CA HIS A 385 -39.01 -12.64 -18.45
C HIS A 385 -40.01 -11.52 -18.80
N ARG A 386 -40.27 -11.25 -20.08
CA ARG A 386 -41.13 -10.14 -20.51
C ARG A 386 -42.56 -10.25 -19.98
N ASP A 387 -43.12 -11.46 -19.97
CA ASP A 387 -44.47 -11.70 -19.45
C ASP A 387 -44.55 -11.44 -17.94
N ALA A 388 -43.50 -11.77 -17.20
CA ALA A 388 -43.43 -11.50 -15.76
C ALA A 388 -43.34 -10.00 -15.49
N VAL A 389 -42.53 -9.27 -16.27
CA VAL A 389 -42.46 -7.80 -16.20
C VAL A 389 -43.80 -7.16 -16.52
N ALA A 390 -44.48 -7.58 -17.59
CA ALA A 390 -45.78 -7.04 -17.98
C ALA A 390 -46.83 -7.21 -16.86
N ARG A 391 -46.87 -8.39 -16.21
CA ARG A 391 -47.76 -8.64 -15.06
C ARG A 391 -47.45 -7.78 -13.85
N LEU A 392 -46.17 -7.58 -13.51
CA LEU A 392 -45.78 -6.77 -12.35
C LEU A 392 -45.97 -5.27 -12.59
N ALA A 393 -45.81 -4.82 -13.83
CA ALA A 393 -46.01 -3.44 -14.24
C ALA A 393 -47.49 -3.02 -14.27
N ASP A 394 -48.41 -3.97 -14.48
CA ASP A 394 -49.85 -3.70 -14.54
C ASP A 394 -50.45 -3.56 -13.12
N PRO A 395 -50.99 -2.39 -12.74
CA PRO A 395 -51.65 -2.21 -11.44
C PRO A 395 -52.96 -3.00 -11.32
N ALA A 396 -53.57 -3.42 -12.43
CA ALA A 396 -54.79 -4.21 -12.47
C ALA A 396 -54.53 -5.73 -12.44
N SER A 397 -53.28 -6.17 -12.54
CA SER A 397 -52.93 -7.58 -12.40
C SER A 397 -53.08 -8.03 -10.94
N PRO A 398 -53.83 -9.12 -10.67
CA PRO A 398 -54.03 -9.61 -9.31
C PRO A 398 -52.68 -9.98 -8.67
N ALA A 399 -52.43 -9.47 -7.46
CA ALA A 399 -51.25 -9.86 -6.69
C ALA A 399 -51.21 -11.40 -6.57
N PRO A 400 -50.08 -12.06 -6.86
CA PRO A 400 -49.99 -13.49 -6.70
C PRO A 400 -50.29 -13.84 -5.24
N ALA A 401 -51.16 -14.83 -5.03
CA ALA A 401 -51.53 -15.26 -3.68
C ALA A 401 -50.27 -15.65 -2.90
N PRO A 402 -50.13 -15.23 -1.62
CA PRO A 402 -48.99 -15.62 -0.81
C PRO A 402 -48.95 -17.15 -0.72
N VAL A 403 -47.85 -17.74 -1.21
CA VAL A 403 -47.60 -19.17 -1.06
C VAL A 403 -47.33 -19.41 0.43
N ARG A 404 -48.35 -19.84 1.16
CA ARG A 404 -48.19 -20.34 2.53
C ARG A 404 -47.21 -21.51 2.49
N PRO A 405 -46.13 -21.52 3.30
CA PRO A 405 -45.29 -22.70 3.42
C PRO A 405 -46.14 -23.86 3.93
N ALA A 406 -45.97 -25.03 3.30
CA ALA A 406 -46.65 -26.25 3.69
C ALA A 406 -46.35 -26.56 5.17
N PRO A 407 -47.35 -26.95 5.98
CA PRO A 407 -47.11 -27.33 7.36
C PRO A 407 -46.13 -28.50 7.41
N ALA A 408 -45.10 -28.39 8.26
CA ALA A 408 -44.14 -29.45 8.50
C ALA A 408 -44.88 -30.75 8.88
N PRO A 409 -44.43 -31.92 8.39
CA PRO A 409 -45.03 -33.19 8.76
C PRO A 409 -44.96 -33.36 10.28
N ARG A 410 -46.12 -33.64 10.90
CA ARG A 410 -46.21 -33.99 12.31
C ARG A 410 -45.29 -35.18 12.58
N ALA A 411 -44.38 -35.02 13.54
CA ALA A 411 -43.62 -36.13 14.09
C ALA A 411 -44.61 -37.20 14.57
N ALA A 412 -44.43 -38.43 14.07
CA ALA A 412 -45.14 -39.58 14.55
C ALA A 412 -44.77 -39.78 16.02
N SER A 413 -45.77 -39.79 16.89
CA SER A 413 -45.65 -40.26 18.25
C SER A 413 -45.28 -41.74 18.21
N GLU A 414 -44.11 -42.09 18.74
CA GLU A 414 -43.76 -43.49 19.01
C GLU A 414 -44.45 -43.97 20.32
N PRO A 415 -44.95 -45.22 20.36
CA PRO A 415 -45.53 -45.86 21.54
C PRO A 415 -44.50 -46.27 22.60
#